data_AF-A0A2N7B533-F1
#
_entry.id   AF-A0A2N7B533-F1
#
_cell.length_a   1.000
_cell.length_b   1.000
_cell.length_c   1.000
_cell.angle_alpha   90.00
_cell.angle_beta   90.00
_cell.angle_gamma   90.00
#
_symmetry.space_group_name_H-M   'P 1'
#
loop_
_entity.id
_entity.type
_entity.pdbx_description
1 polymer ?
#
loop_
_entity_poly.entity_id
_entity_poly.type
_entity_poly.pdbx_seq_one_letter_code
_entity_poly.pdbx_strand_id
1 'polypeptide(L)'
;MKPNNQQIKKTISLLREKLKDIRTAEQDSEGFQEALSILIDGRTTYRSIPLLQTRQGRAIALLAIDYMNGACESRTLLRFN
;
A
#
# COMPACT_ATOMS: atom_id res chain seq x y z
N MET A 1 7.57 1.09 -14.93
CA MET A 1 8.31 -0.19 -14.91
C MET A 1 7.90 -0.93 -13.64
N LYS A 2 7.64 -2.25 -13.73
CA LYS A 2 7.26 -3.03 -12.54
C LYS A 2 8.41 -3.03 -11.50
N PRO A 3 8.10 -2.93 -10.21
CA PRO A 3 9.12 -2.96 -9.18
C PRO A 3 9.75 -4.35 -9.09
N ASN A 4 11.06 -4.38 -8.87
CA ASN A 4 11.76 -5.63 -8.58
C ASN A 4 11.62 -6.01 -7.10
N ASN A 5 12.06 -7.22 -6.74
CA ASN A 5 11.94 -7.73 -5.38
C ASN A 5 12.65 -6.87 -4.33
N GLN A 6 13.77 -6.21 -4.67
CA GLN A 6 14.44 -5.30 -3.73
C GLN A 6 13.63 -4.03 -3.49
N GLN A 7 13.03 -3.47 -4.54
CA GLN A 7 12.14 -2.31 -4.45
C GLN A 7 10.87 -2.62 -3.65
N ILE A 8 10.29 -3.81 -3.84
CA ILE A 8 9.14 -4.28 -3.07
C ILE A 8 9.52 -4.42 -1.59
N LYS A 9 10.62 -5.10 -1.26
CA LYS A 9 11.10 -5.26 0.13
C LYS A 9 11.36 -3.91 0.81
N LYS A 10 11.98 -2.97 0.10
CA LYS A 10 12.21 -1.61 0.60
C LYS A 10 10.88 -0.90 0.89
N THR A 11 9.93 -0.98 -0.03
CA THR A 11 8.61 -0.34 0.13
C THR A 11 7.82 -0.95 1.29
N ILE A 12 7.87 -2.28 1.46
CA ILE A 12 7.30 -2.98 2.62
C ILE A 12 7.90 -2.46 3.93
N SER A 13 9.23 -2.31 4.00
CA SER A 13 9.89 -1.78 5.20
C SER A 13 9.41 -0.37 5.54
N LEU A 14 9.29 0.51 4.53
CA LEU A 14 8.83 1.89 4.73
C LEU A 14 7.35 1.96 5.16
N LEU A 15 6.49 1.12 4.59
CA LEU A 15 5.10 1.01 5.00
C LEU A 15 4.96 0.51 6.44
N ARG A 16 5.81 -0.44 6.86
CA ARG A 16 5.83 -0.94 8.25
C ARG A 16 6.23 0.14 9.25
N GLU A 17 7.26 0.93 8.95
CA GLU A 17 7.63 2.06 9.81
C GLU A 17 6.49 3.07 9.90
N LYS A 18 5.89 3.43 8.76
CA LYS A 18 4.75 4.36 8.73
C LYS A 18 3.55 3.87 9.55
N LEU A 19 3.26 2.57 9.50
CA LEU A 19 2.18 1.98 10.30
C LEU A 19 2.45 2.00 11.81
N LYS A 20 3.72 2.02 12.25
CA LYS A 20 4.06 2.22 13.66
C LYS A 20 3.71 3.63 14.11
N ASP A 21 3.91 4.63 13.25
CA ASP A 21 3.61 6.03 13.53
C ASP A 21 2.09 6.30 13.56
N ILE A 22 1.31 5.61 12.72
CA ILE A 22 -0.15 5.78 12.59
C ILE A 22 -0.95 5.14 13.75
N ARG A 23 -0.33 4.33 14.61
CA ARG A 23 -1.02 3.57 15.69
C ARG A 23 -1.88 4.41 16.65
N THR A 24 -1.79 5.73 16.63
CA THR A 24 -2.63 6.66 17.40
C THR A 24 -4.01 6.95 16.78
N ALA A 25 -4.27 6.60 15.51
CA ALA A 25 -5.56 6.80 14.84
C ALA A 25 -6.00 5.54 14.07
N GLU A 26 -6.71 4.63 14.76
CA GLU A 26 -7.10 3.30 14.24
C GLU A 26 -7.81 3.33 12.87
N GLN A 27 -8.63 4.35 12.60
CA GLN A 27 -9.43 4.46 11.37
C GLN A 27 -8.61 4.77 10.11
N ASP A 28 -7.43 5.38 10.26
CA ASP A 28 -6.60 5.80 9.11
C ASP A 28 -5.60 4.72 8.67
N SER A 29 -5.54 3.60 9.40
CA SER A 29 -4.54 2.55 9.19
C SER A 29 -4.97 1.47 8.18
N GLU A 30 -6.27 1.33 7.86
CA GLU A 30 -6.78 0.22 7.03
C GLU A 30 -6.16 0.18 5.63
N GLY A 31 -5.96 1.35 5.00
CA GLY A 31 -5.40 1.44 3.64
C GLY A 31 -3.95 1.01 3.59
N PHE A 32 -3.17 1.42 4.60
CA PHE A 32 -1.76 1.06 4.70
C PHE A 32 -1.57 -0.41 5.09
N GLN A 33 -2.46 -0.97 5.93
CA GLN A 33 -2.48 -2.40 6.22
C GLN A 33 -2.80 -3.22 4.97
N GLU A 34 -3.80 -2.81 4.19
CA GLU A 34 -4.16 -3.50 2.96
C GLU A 34 -3.06 -3.37 1.90
N ALA A 35 -2.48 -2.18 1.74
CA ALA A 35 -1.31 -1.99 0.87
C ALA A 35 -0.15 -2.90 1.27
N LEU A 36 0.14 -3.02 2.56
CA LEU A 36 1.18 -3.93 3.05
C LEU A 36 0.88 -5.39 2.67
N SER A 37 -0.35 -5.86 2.84
CA SER A 37 -0.75 -7.21 2.40
C SER A 37 -0.63 -7.38 0.89
N ILE A 38 -1.06 -6.39 0.08
CA ILE A 38 -0.91 -6.43 -1.39
C ILE A 38 0.55 -6.65 -1.80
N LEU A 39 1.48 -5.89 -1.20
CA LEU A 39 2.90 -6.01 -1.51
C LEU A 39 3.50 -7.35 -1.04
N ILE A 40 3.08 -7.86 0.12
CA ILE A 40 3.55 -9.15 0.66
C ILE A 40 3.06 -10.31 -0.21
N ASP A 41 1.77 -10.30 -0.55
CA ASP A 41 1.11 -11.36 -1.29
C ASP A 41 1.36 -11.29 -2.80
N GLY A 42 2.00 -10.23 -3.28
CA GLY A 42 2.29 -10.02 -4.70
C GLY A 42 1.03 -9.76 -5.54
N ARG A 43 -0.03 -9.21 -4.94
CA ARG A 43 -1.31 -9.00 -5.62
C ARG A 43 -1.18 -7.90 -6.68
N THR A 44 -1.79 -8.14 -7.85
CA THR A 44 -1.68 -7.25 -9.03
C THR A 44 -3.02 -6.92 -9.68
N THR A 45 -4.13 -7.39 -9.11
CA THR A 45 -5.47 -7.17 -9.67
C THR A 45 -6.34 -6.35 -8.72
N TYR A 46 -7.07 -5.36 -9.24
CA TYR A 46 -7.93 -4.53 -8.40
C TYR A 46 -9.05 -5.32 -7.72
N ARG A 47 -9.49 -6.43 -8.32
CA ARG A 47 -10.52 -7.33 -7.75
C ARG A 47 -10.08 -8.00 -6.45
N SER A 48 -8.78 -8.05 -6.17
CA SER A 48 -8.28 -8.61 -4.92
C SER A 48 -8.37 -7.66 -3.74
N ILE A 49 -8.74 -6.39 -3.94
CA ILE A 49 -8.89 -5.41 -2.87
C ILE A 49 -10.25 -5.65 -2.18
N PRO A 50 -10.27 -5.90 -0.85
CA PRO A 50 -11.51 -6.07 -0.10
C PRO A 50 -12.28 -4.74 0.00
N LEU A 51 -13.52 -4.80 0.46
CA LEU A 51 -14.30 -3.61 0.72
C LEU A 51 -13.73 -2.86 1.94
N LEU A 52 -12.95 -1.81 1.70
CA LEU A 52 -12.43 -0.91 2.72
C LEU A 52 -13.45 0.20 3.04
N GLN A 53 -13.51 0.62 4.31
CA GLN A 53 -14.54 1.54 4.81
C GLN A 53 -14.33 2.96 4.27
N THR A 54 -13.11 3.46 4.40
CA THR A 54 -12.75 4.83 4.09
C THR A 54 -12.45 5.00 2.60
N ARG A 55 -12.68 6.20 2.09
CA ARG A 55 -12.29 6.57 0.71
C ARG A 55 -10.76 6.59 0.57
N GLN A 56 -10.07 7.05 1.61
CA GLN A 56 -8.61 7.10 1.67
C GLN A 56 -7.99 5.71 1.66
N GLY A 57 -8.55 4.77 2.46
CA GLY A 57 -8.12 3.39 2.50
C GLY A 57 -8.17 2.73 1.12
N ARG A 58 -9.29 2.89 0.42
CA ARG A 58 -9.47 2.43 -0.97
C ARG A 58 -8.44 3.04 -1.93
N ALA A 59 -8.19 4.34 -1.84
CA ALA A 59 -7.21 5.02 -2.69
C ALA A 59 -5.79 4.47 -2.47
N ILE A 60 -5.40 4.24 -1.22
CA ILE A 60 -4.07 3.68 -0.87
C ILE A 60 -3.93 2.25 -1.41
N ALA A 61 -4.96 1.41 -1.26
CA ALA A 61 -4.95 0.03 -1.78
C ALA A 61 -4.86 -0.02 -3.32
N LEU A 62 -5.56 0.87 -4.03
CA LEU A 62 -5.45 0.99 -5.48
C LEU A 62 -4.02 1.35 -5.91
N LEU A 63 -3.40 2.31 -5.21
CA LEU A 63 -2.03 2.71 -5.50
C LEU A 63 -1.01 1.61 -5.24
N ALA A 64 -1.28 0.70 -4.28
CA ALA A 64 -0.44 -0.47 -4.09
C ALA A 64 -0.50 -1.40 -5.31
N ILE A 65 -1.68 -1.62 -5.90
CA ILE A 65 -1.83 -2.39 -7.16
C ILE A 65 -1.16 -1.65 -8.33
N ASP A 66 -1.34 -0.33 -8.46
CA ASP A 66 -0.69 0.48 -9.49
C ASP A 66 0.84 0.39 -9.38
N TYR A 67 1.38 0.44 -8.16
CA TYR A 67 2.79 0.27 -7.90
C TYR A 67 3.26 -1.13 -8.32
N MET A 68 2.57 -2.19 -7.92
CA MET A 68 2.90 -3.57 -8.28
C MET A 68 2.86 -3.81 -9.80
N ASN A 69 1.99 -3.08 -10.51
CA ASN A 69 1.91 -3.10 -11.97
C ASN A 69 2.87 -2.14 -12.67
N GLY A 70 3.61 -1.32 -11.92
CA GLY A 70 4.59 -0.38 -12.45
C GLY A 70 3.97 0.86 -13.10
N ALA A 71 2.71 1.16 -12.77
CA ALA A 71 1.95 2.33 -13.21
C ALA A 71 2.27 3.57 -12.35
N CYS A 72 2.76 3.39 -11.12
CA CYS A 72 3.24 4.48 -10.28
C CYS A 72 4.53 4.11 -9.53
N GLU A 73 5.22 5.13 -9.00
CA GLU A 73 6.40 4.95 -8.16
C GLU A 73 6.02 4.79 -6.68
N SER A 74 6.89 4.13 -5.90
CA SER A 74 6.65 3.90 -4.47
C SER A 74 6.46 5.18 -3.66
N ARG A 75 7.08 6.29 -4.08
CA ARG A 75 6.90 7.61 -3.44
C ARG A 75 5.44 8.05 -3.43
N THR A 76 4.65 7.68 -4.44
CA THR A 76 3.23 8.03 -4.53
C THR A 76 2.42 7.33 -3.45
N LEU A 77 2.70 6.04 -3.21
CA LEU A 77 2.09 5.26 -2.13
C LEU A 77 2.46 5.80 -0.74
N LEU A 78 3.69 6.27 -0.59
CA LEU A 78 4.23 6.73 0.70
C LEU A 78 3.85 8.18 1.06
N ARG A 79 3.32 8.98 0.12
CA ARG A 79 3.05 10.42 0.31
C ARG A 79 1.73 10.75 1.02
N PHE A 80 0.86 9.77 1.27
CA PHE A 80 -0.43 10.02 1.95
C PHE A 80 -0.20 10.43 3.41
N ASN A 81 -0.44 11.69 3.75
CA ASN A 81 -0.39 12.18 5.13
C ASN A 81 -1.78 12.16 5.75
#